data_AF-A0A0E3L8V1-F1
#
_entry.id   AF-A0A0E3L8V1-F1
#
_cell.length_a   1.000
_cell.length_b   1.000
_cell.length_c   1.000
_cell.angle_alpha   90.00
_cell.angle_beta   90.00
_cell.angle_gamma   90.00
#
_symmetry.space_group_name_H-M   'P 1'
#
loop_
_entity.id
_entity.type
_entity.pdbx_description
1 polymer ?
#
loop_
_entity_poly.entity_id
_entity_poly.type
_entity_poly.pdbx_seq_one_letter_code
_entity_poly.pdbx_strand_id
1 'polypeptide(L)'
;MTAGVLVSFILIWYMVPKGLVLSSVLLPIALVSSALGAVLPDLIEPPRNRRHRKFFHSLLCLALLLLYLNQTCLSLLTAGTVDEVTIGIFFAGAGYASHLVLDALTPAGLPVVGL
;
A
#
# COMPACT_ATOMS: atom_id res chain seq x y z
N MET A 1 -8.75 -0.83 -5.99
CA MET A 1 -9.24 0.41 -5.33
C MET A 1 -10.01 0.15 -4.04
N THR A 2 -11.08 -0.65 -4.02
CA THR A 2 -11.91 -0.91 -2.81
C THR A 2 -11.10 -1.51 -1.64
N ALA A 3 -10.22 -2.47 -1.93
CA ALA A 3 -9.36 -3.07 -0.91
C ALA A 3 -8.37 -2.07 -0.28
N GLY A 4 -7.81 -1.16 -1.08
CA GLY A 4 -6.90 -0.13 -0.57
C GLY A 4 -7.58 0.80 0.43
N VAL A 5 -8.79 1.27 0.12
CA VAL A 5 -9.58 2.11 1.03
C VAL A 5 -9.88 1.38 2.34
N LEU A 6 -10.27 0.10 2.27
CA LEU A 6 -10.53 -0.71 3.46
C LEU A 6 -9.25 -0.92 4.30
N VAL A 7 -8.11 -1.16 3.65
CA VAL A 7 -6.81 -1.25 4.33
C VAL A 7 -6.44 0.06 5.03
N SER A 8 -6.73 1.23 4.43
CA SER A 8 -6.50 2.52 5.10
C SER A 8 -7.28 2.65 6.40
N PHE A 9 -8.56 2.26 6.41
CA PHE A 9 -9.37 2.29 7.63
C PHE A 9 -8.81 1.36 8.71
N ILE A 10 -8.42 0.14 8.33
CA ILE A 10 -7.83 -0.84 9.26
C ILE A 10 -6.51 -0.31 9.84
N LEU A 11 -5.64 0.27 9.01
CA LEU A 11 -4.36 0.81 9.45
C LEU A 11 -4.54 2.02 10.38
N ILE A 12 -5.41 2.97 10.03
CA ILE A 12 -5.72 4.10 10.91
C ILE A 12 -6.26 3.59 12.25
N TRP A 13 -7.24 2.68 12.23
CA TRP A 13 -7.80 2.08 13.45
C TRP A 13 -6.71 1.39 14.30
N TYR A 14 -5.78 0.69 13.67
CA TYR A 14 -4.68 0.02 14.35
C TYR A 14 -3.64 0.98 14.94
N MET A 15 -3.36 2.10 14.26
CA MET A 15 -2.27 3.02 14.60
C MET A 15 -2.69 4.13 15.57
N VAL A 16 -3.94 4.58 15.55
CA VAL A 16 -4.48 5.59 16.49
C VAL A 16 -4.21 5.24 17.96
N PRO A 17 -4.53 4.03 18.47
CA PRO A 17 -4.24 3.68 19.86
C PRO A 17 -2.73 3.52 20.14
N LYS A 18 -1.89 3.50 19.11
CA LYS A 18 -0.42 3.36 19.22
C LYS A 18 0.33 4.69 19.09
N GLY A 19 -0.39 5.82 19.01
CA GLY A 19 0.21 7.15 19.01
C GLY A 19 0.11 7.91 17.68
N LEU A 20 -0.59 7.38 16.67
CA LEU A 20 -0.84 8.15 15.44
C LEU A 20 -1.74 9.35 15.76
N VAL A 21 -1.21 10.55 15.56
CA VAL A 21 -1.93 11.81 15.75
C VAL A 21 -2.90 12.02 14.58
N LEU A 22 -4.20 11.94 14.86
CA LEU A 22 -5.23 12.27 13.88
C LEU A 22 -5.27 13.78 13.62
N SER A 23 -5.10 14.17 12.37
CA SER A 23 -5.43 15.51 11.88
C SER A 23 -6.63 15.44 10.92
N SER A 24 -7.34 16.56 10.76
CA SER A 24 -8.42 16.67 9.77
C SER A 24 -7.93 16.42 8.33
N VAL A 25 -6.64 16.63 8.07
CA VAL A 25 -6.00 16.45 6.76
C VAL A 25 -5.51 15.00 6.56
N LEU A 26 -5.20 14.28 7.64
CA LEU A 26 -4.68 12.91 7.57
C LEU A 26 -5.65 11.96 6.88
N LEU A 27 -6.93 12.00 7.27
CA LEU A 27 -7.94 11.08 6.73
C LEU A 27 -8.09 11.20 5.19
N PRO A 28 -8.34 12.39 4.60
CA PRO A 28 -8.46 12.50 3.15
C PRO A 28 -7.17 12.11 2.43
N ILE A 29 -5.99 12.48 2.94
CA ILE A 29 -4.70 12.06 2.36
C ILE A 29 -4.60 10.53 2.36
N ALA A 30 -4.83 9.89 3.50
CA ALA A 30 -4.71 8.44 3.65
C ALA A 30 -5.66 7.68 2.72
N LEU A 31 -6.90 8.15 2.54
CA LEU A 31 -7.89 7.51 1.69
C LEU A 31 -7.56 7.70 0.20
N VAL A 32 -7.26 8.92 -0.22
CA VAL A 32 -6.94 9.22 -1.64
C VAL A 32 -5.64 8.54 -2.04
N SER A 33 -4.58 8.66 -1.24
CA SER A 33 -3.29 8.05 -1.54
C SER A 33 -3.38 6.53 -1.64
N SER A 34 -4.10 5.87 -0.73
CA SER A 34 -4.29 4.41 -0.81
C SER A 34 -5.14 3.98 -2.01
N ALA A 35 -6.19 4.74 -2.34
CA ALA A 35 -6.98 4.47 -3.54
C ALA A 35 -6.12 4.55 -4.82
N LEU A 36 -5.27 5.58 -4.93
CA LEU A 36 -4.32 5.75 -6.04
C LEU A 36 -3.27 4.64 -6.05
N GLY A 37 -2.67 4.34 -4.89
CA GLY A 37 -1.68 3.28 -4.73
C GLY A 37 -2.23 1.90 -5.10
N ALA A 38 -3.50 1.62 -4.82
CA ALA A 38 -4.15 0.36 -5.18
C ALA A 38 -4.47 0.22 -6.68
N VAL A 39 -4.35 1.30 -7.47
CA VAL A 39 -4.52 1.31 -8.93
C VAL A 39 -3.16 1.41 -9.63
N LEU A 40 -2.13 1.90 -8.94
CA LEU A 40 -0.81 2.15 -9.49
C LEU A 40 -0.14 0.93 -10.16
N PRO A 41 -0.22 -0.32 -9.64
CA PRO A 41 0.39 -1.48 -10.29
C PRO A 41 -0.12 -1.68 -11.72
N ASP A 42 -1.43 -1.57 -11.92
CA ASP A 42 -2.06 -1.74 -13.23
C ASP A 42 -1.81 -0.54 -14.16
N LEU A 43 -1.56 0.65 -13.59
CA LEU A 43 -1.23 1.83 -14.40
C LEU A 43 0.18 1.72 -14.99
N ILE A 44 1.16 1.28 -14.19
CA ILE A 44 2.54 1.11 -14.64
C ILE A 44 2.74 -0.18 -15.44
N GLU A 45 1.94 -1.21 -15.14
CA GLU A 45 1.92 -2.47 -15.86
C GLU A 45 0.47 -2.84 -16.25
N PRO A 46 -0.02 -2.41 -17.43
CA PRO A 46 -1.41 -2.64 -17.82
C PRO A 46 -1.71 -4.10 -18.21
N PRO A 47 -2.85 -4.66 -17.79
CA PRO A 47 -3.25 -6.04 -18.07
C PRO A 47 -3.53 -6.25 -19.56
N ARG A 48 -2.53 -6.71 -20.31
CA ARG A 48 -2.65 -7.04 -21.74
C ARG A 48 -3.17 -8.44 -21.99
N ASN A 49 -2.70 -9.43 -21.19
CA ASN A 49 -2.98 -10.85 -21.36
C ASN A 49 -3.09 -11.52 -19.97
N ARG A 50 -3.61 -12.75 -19.85
CA ARG A 50 -3.65 -13.48 -18.56
C ARG A 50 -2.27 -13.69 -17.88
N ARG A 51 -1.18 -13.59 -18.63
CA ARG A 51 0.22 -13.70 -18.15
C ARG A 51 0.96 -12.37 -18.24
N HIS A 52 0.27 -11.26 -18.01
CA HIS A 52 0.89 -9.93 -18.08
C HIS A 52 1.73 -9.59 -16.84
N ARG A 53 1.49 -10.22 -15.68
CA ARG A 53 2.18 -9.93 -14.41
C ARG A 53 3.71 -10.10 -14.52
N LYS A 54 4.46 -8.99 -14.52
CA LYS A 54 5.93 -8.96 -14.43
C LYS A 54 6.34 -8.37 -13.08
N PHE A 55 7.37 -7.54 -13.06
CA PHE A 55 8.05 -7.08 -11.86
C PHE A 55 7.13 -6.34 -10.89
N PHE A 56 6.23 -5.47 -11.38
CA PHE A 56 5.35 -4.70 -10.52
C PHE A 56 4.20 -5.53 -9.94
N HIS A 57 3.98 -6.72 -10.46
CA HIS A 57 3.09 -7.73 -9.91
C HIS A 57 3.89 -8.95 -9.45
N SER A 58 4.97 -8.76 -8.69
CA SER A 58 5.84 -9.84 -8.18
C SER A 58 5.89 -9.94 -6.66
N LEU A 59 6.26 -11.13 -6.14
CA LEU A 59 6.52 -11.34 -4.72
C LEU A 59 7.69 -10.48 -4.21
N LEU A 60 8.73 -10.27 -5.04
CA LEU A 60 9.84 -9.38 -4.70
C LEU A 60 9.35 -7.95 -4.48
N CYS A 61 8.51 -7.43 -5.38
CA CYS A 61 7.93 -6.10 -5.23
C CYS A 61 7.09 -6.01 -3.95
N LEU A 62 6.23 -7.00 -3.69
CA LEU A 62 5.46 -7.08 -2.45
C LEU A 62 6.35 -7.09 -1.21
N ALA A 63 7.44 -7.87 -1.19
CA ALA A 63 8.34 -7.97 -0.05
C ALA A 63 9.06 -6.65 0.24
N LEU A 64 9.56 -5.97 -0.80
CA LEU A 64 10.20 -4.66 -0.68
C LEU A 64 9.22 -3.60 -0.15
N LEU A 65 7.99 -3.64 -0.65
CA LEU A 65 6.92 -2.74 -0.24
C LEU A 65 6.54 -2.97 1.24
N LEU A 66 6.41 -4.23 1.68
CA LEU A 66 6.14 -4.57 3.08
C LEU A 66 7.30 -4.17 4.00
N LEU A 67 8.55 -4.31 3.55
CA LEU A 67 9.72 -3.84 4.30
C LEU A 67 9.69 -2.33 4.50
N TYR A 68 9.42 -1.57 3.42
CA TYR A 68 9.23 -0.13 3.46
C TYR A 68 8.11 0.26 4.43
N LEU A 69 6.93 -0.36 4.30
CA LEU A 69 5.78 -0.08 5.17
C LEU A 69 6.08 -0.39 6.63
N ASN A 70 6.78 -1.49 6.93
CA ASN A 70 7.13 -1.82 8.31
C ASN A 70 8.07 -0.76 8.93
N GLN A 71 9.09 -0.33 8.18
CA GLN A 71 10.02 0.71 8.64
C GLN A 71 9.31 2.05 8.84
N THR A 72 8.50 2.48 7.87
CA THR A 72 7.77 3.75 7.95
C THR A 72 6.69 3.72 9.03
N CYS A 73 5.98 2.60 9.22
CA CYS A 73 4.99 2.45 10.28
C CYS A 73 5.62 2.66 11.67
N LEU A 74 6.79 2.07 11.92
CA LEU A 74 7.52 2.31 13.17
C LEU A 74 7.86 3.80 13.33
N SER A 75 8.41 4.43 12.28
CA SER A 75 8.68 5.87 12.30
C SER A 75 7.43 6.71 12.56
N LEU A 76 6.27 6.37 11.96
CA LEU A 76 5.01 7.07 12.17
C LEU A 76 4.48 6.97 13.61
N LEU A 77 4.81 5.89 14.32
CA LEU A 77 4.37 5.67 15.70
C LEU A 77 5.35 6.27 16.72
N THR A 78 6.65 6.36 16.40
CA THR A 78 7.68 6.83 17.33
C THR A 78 8.11 8.27 17.11
N ALA A 79 8.00 8.79 15.88
CA ALA A 79 8.32 10.18 15.58
C ALA A 79 7.11 11.05 15.88
N GLY A 80 7.31 12.16 16.60
CA GLY A 80 6.22 13.04 17.04
C GLY A 80 5.35 13.55 15.89
N THR A 81 5.88 14.49 15.09
CA THR A 81 5.17 15.02 13.91
C THR A 81 5.79 14.48 12.64
N VAL A 82 4.98 13.81 11.82
CA VAL A 82 5.38 13.33 10.48
C VAL A 82 4.68 14.18 9.44
N ASP A 83 5.39 14.56 8.39
CA ASP A 83 4.86 15.37 7.31
C ASP A 83 3.80 14.61 6.49
N GLU A 84 2.90 15.38 5.89
CA GLU A 84 1.77 14.88 5.10
C GLU A 84 2.20 14.05 3.88
N VAL A 85 3.37 14.33 3.31
CA VAL A 85 3.88 13.60 2.14
C VAL A 85 4.29 12.18 2.56
N THR A 86 5.01 12.03 3.67
CA THR A 86 5.35 10.72 4.22
C THR A 86 4.11 9.88 4.53
N ILE A 87 3.08 10.50 5.12
CA ILE A 87 1.78 9.83 5.35
C ILE A 87 1.16 9.39 4.02
N GLY A 88 1.10 10.28 3.03
CA GLY A 88 0.56 9.97 1.71
C GLY A 88 1.29 8.81 1.03
N ILE A 89 2.63 8.80 1.03
CA ILE A 89 3.42 7.72 0.43
C ILE A 89 3.21 6.40 1.18
N PHE A 90 3.15 6.43 2.52
CA PHE A 90 2.85 5.23 3.31
C PHE A 90 1.51 4.61 2.93
N PHE A 91 0.45 5.41 2.88
CA PHE A 91 -0.88 4.91 2.52
C PHE A 91 -0.97 4.49 1.05
N ALA A 92 -0.28 5.16 0.13
CA ALA A 92 -0.16 4.69 -1.25
C ALA A 92 0.53 3.33 -1.34
N GLY A 93 1.61 3.12 -0.59
CA GLY A 93 2.26 1.83 -0.46
C GLY A 93 1.34 0.76 0.12
N ALA A 94 0.54 1.07 1.16
CA ALA A 94 -0.43 0.14 1.72
C ALA A 94 -1.52 -0.24 0.71
N GLY A 95 -2.00 0.73 -0.07
CA GLY A 95 -2.92 0.50 -1.18
C GLY A 95 -2.34 -0.43 -2.24
N TYR A 96 -1.09 -0.19 -2.65
CA TYR A 96 -0.36 -1.04 -3.58
C TYR A 96 -0.22 -2.47 -3.02
N ALA A 97 0.16 -2.60 -1.75
CA ALA A 97 0.33 -3.90 -1.09
C ALA A 97 -0.98 -4.70 -1.11
N SER A 98 -2.10 -4.03 -0.86
CA SER A 98 -3.43 -4.66 -0.89
C SER A 98 -3.75 -5.25 -2.27
N HIS A 99 -3.36 -4.56 -3.34
CA HIS A 99 -3.53 -5.04 -4.72
C HIS A 99 -2.73 -6.33 -4.95
N LEU A 100 -1.44 -6.31 -4.60
CA LEU A 100 -0.57 -7.47 -4.77
C LEU A 100 -0.99 -8.66 -3.91
N VAL A 101 -1.45 -8.43 -2.68
CA VAL A 101 -2.00 -9.49 -1.83
C VAL A 101 -3.21 -10.14 -2.49
N LEU A 102 -4.12 -9.36 -3.07
CA LEU A 102 -5.26 -9.91 -3.81
C LEU A 102 -4.80 -10.73 -5.02
N ASP A 103 -3.81 -10.25 -5.77
CA ASP A 103 -3.26 -11.00 -6.88
C ASP A 103 -2.58 -12.31 -6.46
N ALA A 104 -1.86 -12.32 -5.35
CA ALA A 104 -1.24 -13.50 -4.78
C ALA A 104 -2.28 -14.58 -4.40
N LEU A 105 -3.47 -14.15 -3.99
CA LEU A 105 -4.59 -15.04 -3.64
C LEU A 105 -5.37 -15.56 -4.87
N THR A 106 -5.11 -15.04 -6.06
CA THR A 106 -5.70 -15.61 -7.29
C THR A 106 -5.02 -16.92 -7.66
N PRO A 107 -5.70 -17.85 -8.38
CA PRO A 107 -5.08 -19.09 -8.85
C PRO A 107 -3.82 -18.89 -9.72
N ALA A 108 -3.68 -17.73 -10.36
CA ALA A 108 -2.50 -17.39 -11.14
C ALA A 108 -1.30 -16.94 -10.27
N GLY A 109 -1.56 -16.46 -9.05
CA GLY A 109 -0.55 -16.01 -8.09
C GLY A 109 0.36 -14.88 -8.59
N LEU A 110 1.38 -14.55 -7.79
CA LEU A 110 2.44 -13.62 -8.18
C LEU A 110 3.69 -14.41 -8.61
N PRO A 111 4.36 -14.06 -9.73
CA PRO A 111 5.71 -14.53 -10.00
C PRO A 111 6.69 -14.08 -8.91
N VAL A 112 7.78 -14.82 -8.72
CA VAL A 112 8.80 -14.47 -7.71
C VAL A 112 9.43 -13.11 -8.00
N VAL A 113 9.91 -12.92 -9.24
CA VAL A 113 10.59 -11.67 -9.68
C VAL A 113 9.85 -11.00 -10.84
N GLY A 114 9.13 -11.75 -11.68
CA GLY A 114 8.39 -11.21 -12.82
C GLY A 114 9.30 -10.65 -13.90
N LEU A 115 10.06 -11.52 -14.57
CA LEU A 115 10.90 -11.18 -15.72
C LEU A 115 10.09 -11.13 -17.02
#